data_AF-A0A383BE87-F1
#
_entry.id   AF-A0A383BE87-F1
#
_cell.length_a   1.000
_cell.length_b   1.000
_cell.length_c   1.000
_cell.angle_alpha   90.00
_cell.angle_beta   90.00
_cell.angle_gamma   90.00
#
_symmetry.space_group_name_H-M   'P 1'
#
loop_
_entity.id
_entity.type
_entity.pdbx_description
1 polymer ?
#
loop_
_entity_poly.entity_id
_entity_poly.type
_entity_poly.pdbx_seq_one_letter_code
_entity_poly.pdbx_strand_id
1 'polypeptide(L)'
;MKIKSIEAIVVNVTPNFKTEPRVPKIKTEGFISPMRRYPDLKKTDWNVNWERIACVITAEDGTWGFGLTLHEGPVKKIINGHFSELLVGEDCMATERAWDLMQKASAPYGTSGIAS
;
A
#
# COMPACT_ATOMS: atom_id res chain seq x y z
N MET A 1 17.51 -16.40 9.52
CA MET A 1 17.24 -15.19 10.36
C MET A 1 15.74 -15.00 10.35
N LYS A 2 15.05 -14.90 11.50
CA LYS A 2 13.58 -14.92 11.49
C LYS A 2 12.95 -13.53 11.59
N ILE A 3 11.73 -13.44 11.08
CA ILE A 3 10.87 -12.26 11.22
C ILE A 3 10.37 -12.19 12.66
N LYS A 4 10.63 -11.06 13.32
CA LYS A 4 10.18 -10.78 14.68
C LYS A 4 8.85 -10.03 14.71
N SER A 5 8.67 -9.05 13.83
CA SER A 5 7.42 -8.27 13.74
C SER A 5 7.19 -7.73 12.33
N ILE A 6 5.92 -7.52 12.00
CA ILE A 6 5.46 -6.90 10.76
C ILE A 6 4.43 -5.83 11.13
N GLU A 7 4.66 -4.59 10.67
CA GLU A 7 3.81 -3.45 11.01
C GLU A 7 3.53 -2.58 9.79
N ALA A 8 2.25 -2.41 9.46
CA ALA A 8 1.76 -1.45 8.48
C ALA A 8 1.35 -0.13 9.17
N ILE A 9 2.06 0.93 8.82
CA ILE A 9 1.85 2.30 9.32
C ILE A 9 1.43 3.23 8.18
N VAL A 10 0.57 4.18 8.49
CA VAL A 10 0.14 5.20 7.52
C VAL A 10 1.24 6.25 7.41
N VAL A 11 1.61 6.61 6.18
CA VAL A 11 2.69 7.55 5.91
C VAL A 11 2.30 8.57 4.86
N ASN A 12 2.57 9.84 5.16
CA ASN A 12 2.49 10.91 4.19
C ASN A 12 3.90 11.24 3.66
N VAL A 13 4.20 10.71 2.47
CA VAL A 13 5.48 10.92 1.78
C VAL A 13 5.39 12.02 0.72
N THR A 14 4.37 12.90 0.80
CA THR A 14 4.21 13.99 -0.16
C THR A 14 5.40 14.95 -0.01
N PRO A 15 6.21 15.12 -1.08
CA PRO A 15 7.36 16.01 -1.00
C PRO A 15 6.91 17.46 -0.81
N ASN A 16 7.52 18.14 0.16
CA ASN A 16 7.37 19.58 0.33
C ASN A 16 8.37 20.30 -0.58
N PHE A 17 7.92 20.68 -1.79
CA PHE A 17 8.75 21.38 -2.77
C PHE A 17 9.07 22.80 -2.29
N LYS A 18 10.35 23.09 -2.04
CA LYS A 18 10.83 24.43 -1.67
C LYS A 18 11.18 25.32 -2.86
N THR A 19 11.37 24.71 -4.02
CA THR A 19 11.82 25.40 -5.25
C THR A 19 10.69 25.45 -6.27
N GLU A 20 10.67 26.50 -7.09
CA GLU A 20 9.72 26.60 -8.18
C GLU A 20 9.94 25.47 -9.21
N PRO A 21 8.87 24.79 -9.65
CA PRO A 21 8.97 23.80 -10.71
C PRO A 21 9.52 24.42 -11.99
N ARG A 22 10.45 23.74 -12.66
CA ARG A 22 11.01 24.16 -13.96
C ARG A 22 9.95 24.42 -15.03
N VAL A 23 8.84 23.70 -14.97
CA VAL A 23 7.72 23.81 -15.92
C VAL A 23 6.48 24.25 -15.15
N PRO A 24 5.76 25.29 -15.61
CA PRO A 24 4.53 25.73 -14.95
C PRO A 24 3.49 24.61 -14.95
N LYS A 25 2.81 24.45 -13.82
CA LYS A 25 1.76 23.44 -13.67
C LYS A 25 0.56 23.81 -14.55
N ILE A 26 0.15 22.90 -15.42
CA ILE A 26 -1.06 23.07 -16.23
C ILE A 26 -2.28 23.01 -15.30
N LYS A 27 -3.09 24.07 -15.30
CA LYS A 27 -4.38 24.07 -14.61
C LYS A 27 -5.35 23.19 -15.40
N THR A 28 -5.74 22.07 -14.83
CA THR A 28 -6.70 21.13 -15.41
C THR A 28 -7.62 20.59 -14.32
N GLU A 29 -8.88 20.32 -14.65
CA GLU A 29 -9.83 19.64 -13.77
C GLU A 29 -9.55 18.13 -13.66
N GLY A 30 -8.61 17.62 -14.46
CA GLY A 30 -8.17 16.24 -14.46
C GLY A 30 -7.95 15.70 -15.87
N PHE A 31 -7.38 14.51 -15.96
CA PHE A 31 -7.34 13.76 -17.20
C PHE A 31 -8.69 13.08 -17.49
N ILE A 32 -8.90 12.69 -18.75
CA ILE A 32 -10.06 11.89 -19.16
C ILE A 32 -10.13 10.62 -18.31
N SER A 33 -11.29 10.34 -17.73
CA SER A 33 -11.52 9.18 -16.87
C SER A 33 -12.83 8.47 -17.23
N PRO A 34 -13.01 7.20 -16.84
CA PRO A 34 -14.30 6.50 -16.99
C PRO A 34 -15.48 7.24 -16.36
N MET A 35 -15.23 8.06 -15.32
CA MET A 35 -16.24 8.85 -14.63
C MET A 35 -16.77 10.04 -15.44
N ARG A 36 -16.23 10.35 -16.63
CA ARG A 36 -16.75 11.40 -17.52
C ARG A 36 -18.24 11.21 -17.88
N ARG A 37 -18.78 9.98 -17.78
CA ARG A 37 -20.20 9.70 -17.98
C ARG A 37 -21.13 10.36 -16.95
N TYR A 38 -20.58 10.80 -15.82
CA TYR A 38 -21.30 11.45 -14.72
C TYR A 38 -20.78 12.90 -14.59
N PRO A 39 -21.24 13.84 -15.45
CA PRO A 39 -20.69 15.19 -15.54
C PRO A 39 -21.00 16.05 -14.30
N ASP A 40 -21.94 15.64 -13.48
CA ASP A 40 -22.32 16.23 -12.20
C ASP A 40 -21.30 15.98 -11.08
N LEU A 41 -20.45 14.95 -11.22
CA LEU A 41 -19.44 14.58 -10.23
C LEU A 41 -18.05 15.04 -10.64
N LYS A 42 -17.41 15.86 -9.81
CA LYS A 42 -16.01 16.26 -10.01
C LYS A 42 -15.08 15.15 -9.56
N LYS A 43 -13.83 15.17 -10.06
CA LYS A 43 -12.81 14.19 -9.66
C LYS A 43 -12.60 14.10 -8.15
N THR A 44 -12.69 15.23 -7.44
CA THR A 44 -12.59 15.28 -5.98
C THR A 44 -13.72 14.56 -5.25
N ASP A 45 -14.88 14.42 -5.90
CA ASP A 45 -16.10 13.95 -5.24
C ASP A 45 -16.15 12.41 -5.20
N TRP A 46 -15.55 11.75 -6.19
CA TRP A 46 -15.52 10.29 -6.30
C TRP A 46 -14.16 9.65 -6.02
N ASN A 47 -13.10 10.45 -5.87
CA ASN A 47 -11.78 9.90 -5.56
C ASN A 47 -11.70 9.51 -4.07
N VAL A 48 -11.02 8.40 -3.78
CA VAL A 48 -10.81 7.96 -2.40
C VAL A 48 -9.67 8.76 -1.76
N ASN A 49 -9.92 9.33 -0.57
CA ASN A 49 -8.92 10.06 0.21
C ASN A 49 -8.10 9.08 1.08
N TRP A 50 -7.50 8.06 0.46
CA TRP A 50 -6.62 7.13 1.15
C TRP A 50 -5.17 7.59 1.08
N GLU A 51 -4.46 7.50 2.20
CA GLU A 51 -3.03 7.77 2.25
C GLU A 51 -2.20 6.55 1.76
N ARG A 52 -0.87 6.70 1.84
CA ARG A 52 0.07 5.60 1.60
C ARG A 52 0.34 4.85 2.90
N ILE A 53 0.79 3.62 2.75
CA ILE A 53 1.23 2.77 3.86
C ILE A 53 2.70 2.43 3.66
N ALA A 54 3.45 2.42 4.76
CA ALA A 54 4.71 1.71 4.85
C ALA A 54 4.50 0.40 5.63
N CYS A 55 4.91 -0.72 5.04
CA CYS A 55 5.05 -1.99 5.74
C CYS A 55 6.49 -2.07 6.24
N VAL A 56 6.69 -2.24 7.53
CA VAL A 56 7.98 -2.37 8.20
C VAL A 56 8.09 -3.78 8.75
N ILE A 57 9.21 -4.45 8.46
CA ILE A 57 9.51 -5.80 8.93
C ILE A 57 10.79 -5.71 9.75
N THR A 58 10.76 -6.23 10.98
CA THR A 58 11.95 -6.29 11.86
C THR A 58 12.33 -7.74 12.08
N ALA A 59 13.61 -8.05 11.94
CA ALA A 59 14.18 -9.37 12.21
C ALA A 59 14.63 -9.50 13.68
N GLU A 60 14.91 -10.73 14.10
CA GLU A 60 15.36 -11.03 15.48
C GLU A 60 16.68 -10.33 15.86
N ASP A 61 17.57 -10.07 14.90
CA ASP A 61 18.84 -9.37 15.10
C ASP A 61 18.71 -7.84 15.15
N GLY A 62 17.50 -7.32 15.02
CA GLY A 62 17.20 -5.89 15.01
C GLY A 62 17.36 -5.20 13.65
N THR A 63 17.80 -5.92 12.61
CA THR A 63 17.74 -5.40 11.25
C THR A 63 16.29 -5.24 10.81
N TRP A 64 16.03 -4.27 9.95
CA TRP A 64 14.69 -3.98 9.46
C TRP A 64 14.69 -3.62 7.99
N GLY A 65 13.59 -3.96 7.33
CA GLY A 65 13.28 -3.56 5.97
C GLY A 65 11.93 -2.86 5.92
N PHE A 66 11.69 -2.07 4.87
CA PHE A 66 10.37 -1.47 4.66
C PHE A 66 9.99 -1.43 3.17
N GLY A 67 8.69 -1.40 2.91
CA GLY A 67 8.11 -1.24 1.57
C GLY A 67 6.92 -0.30 1.58
N LEU A 68 6.71 0.44 0.49
CA LEU A 68 5.61 1.41 0.36
C LEU A 68 4.49 0.85 -0.54
N THR A 69 3.24 1.11 -0.16
CA THR A 69 2.06 0.74 -0.94
C THR A 69 0.93 1.78 -0.80
N LEU A 70 -0.16 1.57 -1.55
CA LEU A 70 -1.35 2.41 -1.63
C LEU A 70 -2.54 1.75 -0.89
N HIS A 71 -3.68 2.42 -0.86
CA HIS A 71 -4.95 1.91 -0.33
C HIS A 71 -4.96 1.66 1.19
N GLU A 72 -4.46 2.65 1.94
CA GLU A 72 -4.47 2.79 3.41
C GLU A 72 -5.40 1.84 4.18
N GLY A 73 -6.71 2.16 4.21
CA GLY A 73 -7.67 1.50 5.08
C GLY A 73 -7.68 -0.02 4.94
N PRO A 74 -8.01 -0.57 3.76
CA PRO A 74 -8.12 -2.01 3.59
C PRO A 74 -6.76 -2.73 3.64
N VAL A 75 -5.69 -2.16 3.07
CA VAL A 75 -4.38 -2.82 3.05
C VAL A 75 -3.77 -2.93 4.45
N LYS A 76 -3.91 -1.90 5.29
CA LYS A 76 -3.40 -1.93 6.67
C LYS A 76 -3.97 -3.11 7.46
N LYS A 77 -5.27 -3.37 7.30
CA LYS A 77 -5.96 -4.46 8.02
C LYS A 77 -5.50 -5.83 7.52
N ILE A 78 -5.26 -5.98 6.22
CA ILE A 78 -4.75 -7.23 5.62
C ILE A 78 -3.32 -7.53 6.13
N ILE A 79 -2.43 -6.54 6.12
CA ILE A 79 -1.04 -6.73 6.57
C ILE A 79 -1.01 -7.05 8.06
N ASN A 80 -1.56 -6.17 8.90
CA ASN A 80 -1.44 -6.30 10.36
C ASN A 80 -2.30 -7.42 10.93
N GLY A 81 -3.46 -7.70 10.31
CA GLY A 81 -4.46 -8.61 10.85
C GLY A 81 -4.53 -9.97 10.18
N HIS A 82 -3.76 -10.22 9.11
CA HIS A 82 -3.77 -11.54 8.46
C HIS A 82 -2.35 -11.98 8.08
N PHE A 83 -1.64 -11.23 7.24
CA PHE A 83 -0.31 -11.67 6.80
C PHE A 83 0.72 -11.67 7.93
N SER A 84 0.64 -10.74 8.87
CA SER A 84 1.51 -10.74 10.04
C SER A 84 1.37 -12.01 10.88
N GLU A 85 0.15 -12.54 11.03
CA GLU A 85 -0.10 -13.76 11.82
C GLU A 85 0.52 -15.01 11.17
N LEU A 86 0.67 -15.00 9.85
CA LEU A 86 1.19 -16.12 9.07
C LEU A 86 2.72 -16.10 8.92
N LEU A 87 3.34 -14.92 8.92
CA LEU A 87 4.76 -14.75 8.55
C LEU A 87 5.69 -14.49 9.73
N VAL A 88 5.19 -14.03 10.89
CA VAL A 88 6.03 -13.87 12.07
C VAL A 88 6.61 -15.22 12.49
N GLY A 89 7.92 -15.28 12.69
CA GLY A 89 8.66 -16.50 13.02
C GLY A 89 9.19 -17.29 11.81
N GLU A 90 8.76 -16.97 10.59
CA GLU A 90 9.32 -17.54 9.36
C GLU A 90 10.71 -16.93 9.05
N ASP A 91 11.50 -17.60 8.21
CA ASP A 91 12.83 -17.10 7.80
C ASP A 91 12.69 -15.91 6.83
N CYS A 92 13.39 -14.81 7.12
CA CYS A 92 13.40 -13.61 6.29
C CYS A 92 13.83 -13.87 4.84
N MET A 93 14.65 -14.90 4.59
CA MET A 93 15.15 -15.25 3.25
C MET A 93 14.22 -16.21 2.50
N ALA A 94 13.17 -16.73 3.14
CA ALA A 94 12.19 -17.63 2.50
C ALA A 94 11.15 -16.85 1.67
N THR A 95 11.61 -15.94 0.80
CA THR A 95 10.76 -14.97 0.09
C THR A 95 9.72 -15.62 -0.82
N GLU A 96 10.12 -16.65 -1.57
CA GLU A 96 9.20 -17.40 -2.47
C GLU A 96 8.09 -18.12 -1.69
N ARG A 97 8.45 -18.71 -0.54
CA ARG A 97 7.49 -19.36 0.36
C ARG A 97 6.54 -18.34 0.97
N ALA A 98 7.07 -17.22 1.45
CA ALA A 98 6.25 -16.15 2.02
C ALA A 98 5.24 -15.63 0.99
N TRP A 99 5.68 -15.43 -0.26
CA TRP A 99 4.81 -15.02 -1.37
C TRP A 99 3.72 -16.05 -1.68
N ASP A 100 4.09 -17.32 -1.86
CA ASP A 100 3.14 -18.41 -2.12
C ASP A 100 2.10 -18.55 -1.00
N LEU A 101 2.53 -18.45 0.26
CA LEU A 101 1.66 -18.49 1.42
C LEU A 101 0.66 -17.33 1.42
N MET A 102 1.12 -16.09 1.23
CA MET A 102 0.25 -14.91 1.16
C MET A 102 -0.75 -15.00 0.00
N GLN A 103 -0.30 -15.46 -1.17
CA GLN A 103 -1.17 -15.59 -2.34
C GLN A 103 -2.27 -16.62 -2.13
N LYS A 104 -1.93 -17.78 -1.55
CA LYS A 104 -2.91 -18.83 -1.23
C LYS A 104 -3.86 -18.43 -0.10
N ALA A 105 -3.33 -17.82 0.96
CA ALA A 105 -4.13 -17.38 2.10
C ALA A 105 -5.13 -16.27 1.72
N SER A 106 -4.77 -15.39 0.77
CA SER A 106 -5.63 -14.29 0.32
C SER A 106 -6.63 -14.68 -0.78
N ALA A 107 -6.59 -15.92 -1.29
CA ALA A 107 -7.49 -16.38 -2.37
C ALA A 107 -9.00 -16.13 -2.13
N PRO A 108 -9.55 -16.19 -0.89
CA PRO A 108 -10.98 -15.92 -0.66
C PRO A 108 -11.43 -14.48 -0.94
N TYR A 109 -10.51 -13.52 -0.93
CA TYR A 109 -10.81 -12.08 -1.09
C TYR A 109 -9.81 -11.37 -2.01
N GLY A 110 -9.03 -12.14 -2.77
CA GLY A 110 -7.92 -11.64 -3.57
C GLY A 110 -7.66 -12.56 -4.75
N THR A 111 -7.12 -11.99 -5.82
CA THR A 111 -6.55 -12.63 -7.03
C THR A 111 -6.09 -11.51 -7.97
N SER A 112 -6.80 -10.38 -7.96
CA SER A 112 -6.42 -9.13 -8.61
C SER A 112 -6.44 -7.98 -7.60
N GLY A 113 -6.84 -6.78 -8.00
CA GLY A 113 -6.87 -5.59 -7.14
C GLY A 113 -7.75 -5.74 -5.90
N ILE A 114 -7.64 -4.81 -4.96
CA ILE A 114 -8.30 -4.90 -3.65
C ILE A 114 -9.84 -4.83 -3.67
N ALA A 115 -10.42 -4.49 -4.83
CA ALA A 115 -11.86 -4.36 -5.05
C ALA A 115 -12.39 -5.29 -6.15
N SER A 116 -11.56 -6.22 -6.63
CA SER A 116 -11.89 -7.13 -7.75
C SER A 116 -12.54 -8.42 -7.28
#